data_AF-A0A7M7MLR0-F1
#
_entry.id   AF-A0A7M7MLR0-F1
#
_cell.length_a   1.000
_cell.length_b   1.000
_cell.length_c   1.000
_cell.angle_alpha   90.00
_cell.angle_beta   90.00
_cell.angle_gamma   90.00
#
_symmetry.space_group_name_H-M   'P 1'
#
loop_
_entity.id
_entity.type
_entity.pdbx_description
1 polymer ?
#
loop_
_entity_poly.entity_id
_entity_poly.type
_entity_poly.pdbx_seq_one_letter_code
_entity_poly.pdbx_strand_id
1 'polypeptide(L)'
;MKENGKVIQEHIAVSRSHMARERERRNKENYAYILAEERMAEQEEIRRRHERQKEVEEYRKEIKEKEELTKKIMILRNMYVKKYHDIIELSENFKDKNSFTLSSSYAVKLEELHLQMKVVDEKIKIGDITSVDLNIIVNLIHQIDEMHGMFKSEIDRINVQCERNLVGTENTVHSHTQLPVSESQELKNNQTISETVISEQIIQNTANNSENNNFQEYGDEEKQRNLQTDNISSDISQITSSTANIEENISKTELDKDHLYEYVDKDLLETYMNSQKFFENHVKMLDEFLLSAATKKFRFECQKAINIPVNAISGINQQHLKDKYERLYNLLMGKSWPDVNQYPQGAAFCKNILAKKIVNQGETLVSSKPKMAFPIAAIIVALWNDHSDFGDLLLSHFHNVCPFTVPIFMPKMVGQSNEDYYKLMGYKYDEDGTIEKHDKFLKRMSGLMRLYASITITIQRKGITKTNPHGLQNAWRWLAAILNIEPRKEVSDICATLLLDMLEVAGNTLWTAYPKQFHKLLILLSEEYYPRMKNVGCIGSGPLVRLDEFLRNSLSKGSIPAPDGQLPPDFW
;
A
#
# COMPACT_ATOMS: atom_id res chain seq x y z
N MET A 1 -74.19 12.94 48.95
CA MET A 1 -73.06 11.97 48.94
C MET A 1 -72.59 11.57 47.55
N LYS A 2 -73.43 11.01 46.66
CA LYS A 2 -72.98 10.58 45.30
C LYS A 2 -72.36 11.71 44.45
N GLU A 3 -72.85 12.93 44.61
CA GLU A 3 -72.44 14.12 43.83
C GLU A 3 -71.00 14.56 44.14
N ASN A 4 -70.63 14.69 45.42
CA ASN A 4 -69.25 15.00 45.85
C ASN A 4 -68.24 13.95 45.33
N GLY A 5 -68.62 12.66 45.29
CA GLY A 5 -67.75 11.61 44.77
C GLY A 5 -67.41 11.80 43.28
N LYS A 6 -68.35 12.33 42.49
CA LYS A 6 -68.17 12.59 41.07
C LYS A 6 -67.25 13.81 40.84
N VAL A 7 -67.47 14.90 41.58
CA VAL A 7 -66.62 16.10 41.55
C VAL A 7 -65.17 15.77 41.95
N ILE A 8 -64.96 14.92 42.95
CA ILE A 8 -63.62 14.46 43.36
C ILE A 8 -62.96 13.62 42.26
N GLN A 9 -63.70 12.73 41.58
CA GLN A 9 -63.16 11.96 40.46
C GLN A 9 -62.78 12.84 39.26
N GLU A 10 -63.61 13.84 38.92
CA GLU A 10 -63.31 14.81 37.86
C GLU A 10 -62.06 15.63 38.19
N HIS A 11 -61.92 16.12 39.43
CA HIS A 11 -60.72 16.84 39.88
C HIS A 11 -59.45 15.98 39.83
N ILE A 12 -59.53 14.70 40.21
CA ILE A 12 -58.42 13.74 40.10
C ILE A 12 -58.06 13.48 38.63
N ALA A 13 -59.05 13.37 37.73
CA ALA A 13 -58.82 13.17 36.30
C ALA A 13 -58.12 14.40 35.67
N VAL A 14 -58.56 15.61 36.00
CA VAL A 14 -57.93 16.87 35.56
C VAL A 14 -56.49 16.97 36.09
N SER A 15 -56.26 16.67 37.37
CA SER A 15 -54.91 16.66 37.97
C SER A 15 -53.96 15.65 37.31
N ARG A 16 -54.44 14.43 37.03
CA ARG A 16 -53.67 13.41 36.30
C ARG A 16 -53.34 13.84 34.86
N SER A 17 -54.30 14.47 34.16
CA SER A 17 -54.11 15.02 32.82
C SER A 17 -53.06 16.16 32.82
N HIS A 18 -53.12 17.05 33.81
CA HIS A 18 -52.13 18.11 34.00
C HIS A 18 -50.71 17.53 34.27
N MET A 19 -50.59 16.56 35.17
CA MET A 19 -49.29 15.91 35.43
C MET A 19 -48.74 15.12 34.23
N ALA A 20 -49.60 14.55 33.39
CA ALA A 20 -49.17 13.91 32.14
C ALA A 20 -48.58 14.94 31.16
N ARG A 21 -49.25 16.08 30.97
CA ARG A 21 -48.76 17.19 30.12
C ARG A 21 -47.45 17.78 30.63
N GLU A 22 -47.30 17.97 31.94
CA GLU A 22 -46.04 18.43 32.56
C GLU A 22 -44.89 17.44 32.34
N ARG A 23 -45.13 16.13 32.45
CA ARG A 23 -44.11 15.11 32.14
C ARG A 23 -43.72 15.13 30.67
N GLU A 24 -44.71 15.26 29.76
CA GLU A 24 -44.44 15.34 28.33
C GLU A 24 -43.64 16.60 27.96
N ARG A 25 -43.95 17.75 28.57
CA ARG A 25 -43.18 18.99 28.42
C ARG A 25 -41.72 18.82 28.87
N ARG A 26 -41.50 18.30 30.09
CA ARG A 26 -40.14 18.06 30.61
C ARG A 26 -39.35 17.05 29.78
N ASN A 27 -40.00 16.00 29.27
CA ASN A 27 -39.35 15.05 28.37
C ASN A 27 -38.94 15.71 27.04
N LYS A 28 -39.78 16.58 26.47
CA LYS A 28 -39.44 17.35 25.26
C LYS A 28 -38.29 18.34 25.52
N GLU A 29 -38.29 19.01 26.66
CA GLU A 29 -37.21 19.94 27.06
C GLU A 29 -35.88 19.20 27.29
N ASN A 30 -35.89 18.06 27.99
CA ASN A 30 -34.70 17.24 28.20
C ASN A 30 -34.16 16.64 26.89
N TYR A 31 -35.06 16.20 25.99
CA TYR A 31 -34.68 15.72 24.66
C TYR A 31 -34.08 16.84 23.79
N ALA A 32 -34.64 18.06 23.85
CA ALA A 32 -34.10 19.22 23.16
C ALA A 32 -32.73 19.66 23.70
N TYR A 33 -32.51 19.52 25.01
CA TYR A 33 -31.22 19.78 25.66
C TYR A 33 -30.14 18.79 25.18
N ILE A 34 -30.43 17.48 25.19
CA ILE A 34 -29.51 16.44 24.67
C ILE A 34 -29.17 16.71 23.20
N LEU A 35 -30.17 17.02 22.36
CA LEU A 35 -29.98 17.38 20.95
C LEU A 35 -29.23 18.69 20.71
N ALA A 36 -29.07 19.55 21.72
CA ALA A 36 -28.23 20.74 21.66
C ALA A 36 -26.80 20.42 22.11
N GLU A 37 -26.66 19.61 23.15
CA GLU A 37 -25.37 19.13 23.67
C GLU A 37 -24.64 18.24 22.65
N GLU A 38 -25.35 17.32 21.98
CA GLU A 38 -24.83 16.51 20.86
C GLU A 38 -24.33 17.40 19.70
N ARG A 39 -25.08 18.44 19.33
CA ARG A 39 -24.67 19.38 18.27
C ARG A 39 -23.44 20.22 18.65
N MET A 40 -23.32 20.61 19.92
CA MET A 40 -22.14 21.30 20.43
C MET A 40 -20.92 20.36 20.43
N ALA A 41 -21.09 19.10 20.83
CA ALA A 41 -20.05 18.08 20.79
C ALA A 41 -19.58 17.77 19.36
N GLU A 42 -20.52 17.66 18.40
CA GLU A 42 -20.21 17.45 16.98
C GLU A 42 -19.43 18.63 16.39
N GLN A 43 -19.83 19.88 16.69
CA GLN A 43 -19.09 21.07 16.26
C GLN A 43 -17.67 21.15 16.86
N GLU A 44 -17.51 20.79 18.14
CA GLU A 44 -16.21 20.73 18.80
C GLU A 44 -15.32 19.61 18.22
N GLU A 45 -15.90 18.45 17.87
CA GLU A 45 -15.14 17.38 17.22
C GLU A 45 -14.70 17.77 15.79
N ILE A 46 -15.56 18.45 15.03
CA ILE A 46 -15.22 19.03 13.72
C ILE A 46 -14.08 20.05 13.86
N ARG A 47 -14.12 20.92 14.88
CA ARG A 47 -13.04 21.87 15.18
C ARG A 47 -11.71 21.15 15.43
N ARG A 48 -11.70 20.13 16.30
CA ARG A 48 -10.50 19.32 16.61
C ARG A 48 -10.01 18.49 15.41
N ARG A 49 -10.86 18.16 14.44
CA ARG A 49 -10.46 17.53 13.18
C ARG A 49 -9.78 18.55 12.26
N HIS A 50 -10.33 19.75 12.12
CA HIS A 50 -9.68 20.84 11.36
C HIS A 50 -8.34 21.27 11.95
N GLU A 51 -8.23 21.35 13.28
CA GLU A 51 -7.00 21.74 13.97
C GLU A 51 -5.88 20.72 13.73
N ARG A 52 -6.16 19.41 13.92
CA ARG A 52 -5.22 18.32 13.58
C ARG A 52 -4.90 18.25 12.09
N GLN A 53 -5.84 18.56 11.20
CA GLN A 53 -5.55 18.62 9.77
C GLN A 53 -4.58 19.77 9.45
N LYS A 54 -4.75 20.93 10.08
CA LYS A 54 -3.85 22.07 9.93
C LYS A 54 -2.43 21.75 10.43
N GLU A 55 -2.30 21.11 11.59
CA GLU A 55 -1.00 20.63 12.10
C GLU A 55 -0.30 19.68 11.11
N VAL A 56 -1.05 18.74 10.51
CA VAL A 56 -0.52 17.81 9.50
C VAL A 56 -0.15 18.51 8.19
N GLU A 57 -0.89 19.54 7.78
CA GLU A 57 -0.57 20.35 6.60
C GLU A 57 0.68 21.23 6.81
N GLU A 58 0.83 21.80 8.00
CA GLU A 58 2.01 22.58 8.42
C GLU A 58 3.26 21.69 8.49
N TYR A 59 3.18 20.53 9.13
CA TYR A 59 4.26 19.53 9.15
C TYR A 59 4.64 19.02 7.75
N ARG A 60 3.65 18.81 6.86
CA ARG A 60 3.91 18.47 5.45
C ARG A 60 4.61 19.60 4.67
N LYS A 61 4.36 20.86 5.03
CA LYS A 61 5.04 22.01 4.44
C LYS A 61 6.51 22.07 4.88
N GLU A 62 6.79 21.90 6.17
CA GLU A 62 8.16 21.83 6.70
C GLU A 62 8.99 20.72 6.05
N ILE A 63 8.42 19.51 5.88
CA ILE A 63 9.11 18.41 5.19
C ILE A 63 9.44 18.79 3.74
N LYS A 64 8.50 19.38 2.99
CA LYS A 64 8.74 19.82 1.60
C LYS A 64 9.83 20.89 1.51
N GLU A 65 9.81 21.88 2.41
CA GLU A 65 10.84 22.92 2.47
C GLU A 65 12.23 22.33 2.78
N LYS A 66 12.30 21.34 3.68
CA LYS A 66 13.52 20.60 3.98
C LYS A 66 14.02 19.76 2.78
N GLU A 67 13.12 19.06 2.09
CA GLU A 67 13.47 18.32 0.87
C GLU A 67 13.99 19.23 -0.25
N GLU A 68 13.36 20.37 -0.49
CA GLU A 68 13.82 21.34 -1.48
C GLU A 68 15.20 21.90 -1.13
N LEU A 69 15.43 22.21 0.15
CA LEU A 69 16.71 22.68 0.64
C LEU A 69 17.80 21.63 0.43
N THR A 70 17.54 20.36 0.76
CA THR A 70 18.45 19.24 0.49
C THR A 70 18.75 19.09 -1.00
N LYS A 71 17.74 19.17 -1.87
CA LYS A 71 17.92 19.10 -3.34
C LYS A 71 18.82 20.23 -3.86
N LYS A 72 18.59 21.48 -3.43
CA LYS A 72 19.43 22.64 -3.79
C LYS A 72 20.89 22.43 -3.35
N ILE A 73 21.09 21.94 -2.14
CA ILE A 73 22.41 21.66 -1.56
C ILE A 73 23.14 20.53 -2.27
N MET A 74 22.45 19.44 -2.65
CA MET A 74 23.05 18.35 -3.43
C MET A 74 23.52 18.80 -4.83
N ILE A 75 22.75 19.66 -5.50
CA ILE A 75 23.14 20.22 -6.81
C ILE A 75 24.45 21.02 -6.67
N LEU A 76 24.50 21.92 -5.69
CA LEU A 76 25.67 22.76 -5.44
C LEU A 76 26.89 21.94 -5.00
N ARG A 77 26.70 20.94 -4.14
CA ARG A 77 27.75 19.97 -3.76
C ARG A 77 28.36 19.29 -5.00
N ASN A 78 27.53 18.83 -5.93
CA ASN A 78 28.01 18.16 -7.14
C ASN A 78 28.76 19.13 -8.07
N MET A 79 28.34 20.40 -8.16
CA MET A 79 29.11 21.43 -8.87
C MET A 79 30.49 21.66 -8.25
N TYR A 80 30.56 21.78 -6.91
CA TYR A 80 31.83 21.92 -6.19
C TYR A 80 32.76 20.73 -6.43
N VAL A 81 32.25 19.49 -6.31
CA VAL A 81 33.05 18.26 -6.52
C VAL A 81 33.61 18.20 -7.94
N LYS A 82 32.83 18.60 -8.95
CA LYS A 82 33.33 18.70 -10.32
C LYS A 82 34.48 19.70 -10.42
N LYS A 83 34.29 20.93 -9.92
CA LYS A 83 35.33 21.99 -9.96
C LYS A 83 36.61 21.60 -9.22
N TYR A 84 36.46 20.90 -8.11
CA TYR A 84 37.57 20.33 -7.34
C TYR A 84 38.37 19.31 -8.17
N HIS A 85 37.67 18.45 -8.92
CA HIS A 85 38.32 17.50 -9.83
C HIS A 85 38.98 18.20 -11.03
N ASP A 86 38.30 19.17 -11.66
CA ASP A 86 38.84 19.98 -12.76
C ASP A 86 40.18 20.65 -12.36
N ILE A 87 40.29 21.19 -11.13
CA ILE A 87 41.54 21.78 -10.60
C ILE A 87 42.65 20.73 -10.47
N ILE A 88 42.34 19.53 -9.95
CA ILE A 88 43.32 18.44 -9.78
C ILE A 88 43.83 17.98 -11.16
N GLU A 89 42.95 17.72 -12.12
CA GLU A 89 43.32 17.31 -13.47
C GLU A 89 44.20 18.37 -14.17
N LEU A 90 43.89 19.65 -14.01
CA LEU A 90 44.72 20.75 -14.54
C LEU A 90 46.11 20.81 -13.86
N SER A 91 46.22 20.40 -12.60
CA SER A 91 47.49 20.37 -11.86
C SER A 91 48.39 19.18 -12.22
N GLU A 92 47.79 18.03 -12.53
CA GLU A 92 48.52 16.81 -12.89
C GLU A 92 49.09 16.87 -14.32
N ASN A 93 48.39 17.56 -15.23
CA ASN A 93 48.79 17.70 -16.64
C ASN A 93 49.94 18.71 -16.88
N PHE A 94 50.54 19.29 -15.84
CA PHE A 94 51.54 20.34 -15.95
C PHE A 94 52.95 19.80 -16.23
N LYS A 95 53.52 20.16 -17.40
CA LYS A 95 54.78 19.56 -17.91
C LYS A 95 56.07 20.08 -17.28
N ASP A 96 56.11 21.28 -16.72
CA ASP A 96 57.35 21.87 -16.17
C ASP A 96 57.32 21.95 -14.63
N LYS A 97 57.73 20.85 -13.98
CA LYS A 97 57.70 20.71 -12.52
C LYS A 97 58.61 21.70 -11.76
N ASN A 98 59.50 22.42 -12.43
CA ASN A 98 60.46 23.33 -11.79
C ASN A 98 60.02 24.80 -11.79
N SER A 99 58.95 25.18 -12.50
CA SER A 99 58.47 26.57 -12.57
C SER A 99 57.37 26.92 -11.53
N PHE A 100 56.81 25.94 -10.81
CA PHE A 100 55.55 26.14 -10.06
C PHE A 100 55.75 26.53 -8.58
N THR A 101 56.51 27.60 -8.32
CA THR A 101 56.76 28.12 -6.96
C THR A 101 55.53 28.67 -6.25
N LEU A 102 54.37 28.69 -6.91
CA LEU A 102 53.07 29.13 -6.38
C LEU A 102 52.22 27.97 -5.81
N SER A 103 52.67 26.71 -5.93
CA SER A 103 51.92 25.49 -5.58
C SER A 103 51.33 25.50 -4.17
N SER A 104 52.17 25.85 -3.18
CA SER A 104 51.83 25.65 -1.76
C SER A 104 50.66 26.53 -1.30
N SER A 105 50.54 27.75 -1.82
CA SER A 105 49.45 28.66 -1.44
C SER A 105 48.08 28.16 -1.92
N TYR A 106 48.01 27.74 -3.19
CA TYR A 106 46.77 27.17 -3.76
C TYR A 106 46.42 25.82 -3.15
N ALA A 107 47.41 24.95 -2.90
CA ALA A 107 47.19 23.65 -2.25
C ALA A 107 46.58 23.82 -0.84
N VAL A 108 47.12 24.71 -0.02
CA VAL A 108 46.59 25.00 1.33
C VAL A 108 45.16 25.55 1.27
N LYS A 109 44.85 26.46 0.33
CA LYS A 109 43.49 27.01 0.20
C LYS A 109 42.48 25.99 -0.33
N LEU A 110 42.91 25.11 -1.24
CA LEU A 110 42.10 24.01 -1.76
C LEU A 110 41.79 22.95 -0.69
N GLU A 111 42.76 22.65 0.18
CA GLU A 111 42.57 21.77 1.34
C GLU A 111 41.61 22.39 2.39
N GLU A 112 41.73 23.70 2.65
CA GLU A 112 40.80 24.45 3.52
C GLU A 112 39.34 24.36 3.03
N LEU A 113 39.11 24.61 1.75
CA LEU A 113 37.77 24.52 1.14
C LEU A 113 37.23 23.07 1.18
N HIS A 114 38.10 22.08 0.94
CA HIS A 114 37.72 20.67 1.00
C HIS A 114 37.32 20.24 2.42
N LEU A 115 38.01 20.74 3.44
CA LEU A 115 37.65 20.49 4.85
C LEU A 115 36.29 21.14 5.20
N GLN A 116 36.02 22.35 4.72
CA GLN A 116 34.71 22.99 4.90
C GLN A 116 33.59 22.22 4.19
N MET A 117 33.84 21.67 3.00
CA MET A 117 32.89 20.79 2.31
C MET A 117 32.65 19.47 3.06
N LYS A 118 33.66 18.89 3.73
CA LYS A 118 33.47 17.70 4.58
C LYS A 118 32.52 17.95 5.75
N VAL A 119 32.55 19.13 6.37
CA VAL A 119 31.61 19.50 7.45
C VAL A 119 30.18 19.54 6.93
N VAL A 120 29.97 20.06 5.72
CA VAL A 120 28.68 20.04 5.02
C VAL A 120 28.24 18.61 4.70
N ASP A 121 29.14 17.75 4.20
CA ASP A 121 28.83 16.36 3.88
C ASP A 121 28.36 15.55 5.09
N GLU A 122 28.94 15.75 6.27
CA GLU A 122 28.46 15.10 7.50
C GLU A 122 27.07 15.60 7.90
N LYS A 123 26.78 16.91 7.78
CA LYS A 123 25.42 17.44 7.98
C LYS A 123 24.41 16.86 6.99
N ILE A 124 24.81 16.63 5.73
CA ILE A 124 23.97 16.00 4.72
C ILE A 124 23.64 14.55 5.12
N LYS A 125 24.63 13.76 5.59
CA LYS A 125 24.43 12.39 6.06
C LYS A 125 23.50 12.29 7.27
N ILE A 126 23.63 13.22 8.22
CA ILE A 126 22.83 13.26 9.45
C ILE A 126 21.42 13.85 9.18
N GLY A 127 21.24 14.55 8.06
CA GLY A 127 19.98 15.20 7.69
C GLY A 127 19.71 16.49 8.48
N ASP A 128 20.73 17.10 9.08
CA ASP A 128 20.65 18.35 9.84
C ASP A 128 21.14 19.53 9.00
N ILE A 129 20.39 19.81 7.93
CA ILE A 129 20.71 20.80 6.91
C ILE A 129 19.84 22.04 7.10
N THR A 130 20.45 23.22 7.13
CA THR A 130 19.77 24.51 7.31
C THR A 130 20.03 25.49 6.15
N SER A 131 19.28 26.60 6.11
CA SER A 131 19.51 27.68 5.15
C SER A 131 20.88 28.36 5.32
N VAL A 132 21.50 28.26 6.50
CA VAL A 132 22.88 28.71 6.74
C VAL A 132 23.86 27.83 5.96
N ASP A 133 23.64 26.52 5.94
CA ASP A 133 24.48 25.56 5.20
C ASP A 133 24.37 25.77 3.68
N LEU A 134 23.20 26.16 3.17
CA LEU A 134 23.04 26.58 1.76
C LEU A 134 23.95 27.77 1.43
N ASN A 135 23.96 28.80 2.28
CA ASN A 135 24.82 29.98 2.08
C ASN A 135 26.32 29.62 2.17
N ILE A 136 26.70 28.71 3.07
CA ILE A 136 28.06 28.18 3.16
C ILE A 136 28.47 27.52 1.84
N ILE A 137 27.66 26.63 1.27
CA ILE A 137 27.99 25.96 0.01
C ILE A 137 28.04 26.95 -1.16
N VAL A 138 27.13 27.92 -1.23
CA VAL A 138 27.17 28.97 -2.27
C VAL A 138 28.51 29.74 -2.21
N ASN A 139 28.97 30.08 -1.01
CA ASN A 139 30.27 30.72 -0.81
C ASN A 139 31.46 29.79 -1.13
N LEU A 140 31.34 28.48 -0.88
CA LEU A 140 32.36 27.48 -1.26
C LEU A 140 32.45 27.31 -2.78
N ILE A 141 31.33 27.31 -3.50
CA ILE A 141 31.32 27.33 -4.97
C ILE A 141 32.00 28.58 -5.49
N HIS A 142 31.63 29.76 -4.99
CA HIS A 142 32.21 31.00 -5.46
C HIS A 142 33.74 31.01 -5.29
N GLN A 143 34.25 30.60 -4.12
CA GLN A 143 35.69 30.50 -3.86
C GLN A 143 36.39 29.46 -4.74
N ILE A 144 35.80 28.28 -4.98
CA ILE A 144 36.45 27.28 -5.85
C ILE A 144 36.39 27.66 -7.34
N ASP A 145 35.35 28.37 -7.79
CA ASP A 145 35.27 28.93 -9.15
C ASP A 145 36.30 30.05 -9.37
N GLU A 146 36.48 30.94 -8.38
CA GLU A 146 37.55 31.95 -8.40
C GLU A 146 38.93 31.29 -8.47
N MET A 147 39.21 30.29 -7.62
CA MET A 147 40.48 29.57 -7.67
C MET A 147 40.68 28.83 -9.00
N HIS A 148 39.66 28.14 -9.51
CA HIS A 148 39.73 27.47 -10.82
C HIS A 148 40.03 28.48 -11.95
N GLY A 149 39.39 29.65 -11.93
CA GLY A 149 39.64 30.73 -12.90
C GLY A 149 41.05 31.29 -12.83
N MET A 150 41.55 31.55 -11.62
CA MET A 150 42.92 31.99 -11.37
C MET A 150 43.94 30.94 -11.82
N PHE A 151 43.74 29.68 -11.43
CA PHE A 151 44.62 28.55 -11.75
C PHE A 151 44.71 28.31 -13.27
N LYS A 152 43.57 28.34 -13.97
CA LYS A 152 43.53 28.25 -15.43
C LYS A 152 44.26 29.41 -16.10
N SER A 153 44.02 30.65 -15.66
CA SER A 153 44.69 31.84 -16.21
C SER A 153 46.21 31.81 -16.01
N GLU A 154 46.66 31.25 -14.89
CA GLU A 154 48.08 31.04 -14.59
C GLU A 154 48.72 29.99 -15.52
N ILE A 155 48.04 28.86 -15.74
CA ILE A 155 48.45 27.81 -16.69
C ILE A 155 48.52 28.38 -18.11
N ASP A 156 47.50 29.11 -18.56
CA ASP A 156 47.47 29.74 -19.89
C ASP A 156 48.63 30.75 -20.04
N ARG A 157 48.96 31.52 -18.99
CA ARG A 157 50.11 32.44 -19.00
C ARG A 157 51.44 31.69 -19.13
N ILE A 158 51.61 30.55 -18.45
CA ILE A 158 52.85 29.76 -18.51
C ILE A 158 52.97 29.04 -19.86
N ASN A 159 51.90 28.45 -20.39
CA ASN A 159 51.88 27.83 -21.71
C ASN A 159 52.33 28.82 -22.80
N VAL A 160 51.76 30.03 -22.82
CA VAL A 160 52.16 31.09 -23.75
C VAL A 160 53.62 31.53 -23.56
N GLN A 161 54.16 31.46 -22.34
CA GLN A 161 55.58 31.74 -22.10
C GLN A 161 56.50 30.61 -22.58
N CYS A 162 56.10 29.35 -22.44
CA CYS A 162 56.81 28.19 -23.00
C CYS A 162 56.84 28.24 -24.53
N GLU A 163 55.72 28.59 -25.18
CA GLU A 163 55.65 28.77 -26.64
C GLU A 163 56.60 29.88 -27.14
N ARG A 164 56.67 31.03 -26.43
CA ARG A 164 57.66 32.07 -26.75
C ARG A 164 59.10 31.59 -26.62
N ASN A 165 59.40 30.77 -25.61
CA ASN A 165 60.75 30.25 -25.40
C ASN A 165 61.16 29.22 -26.49
N LEU A 166 60.20 28.47 -27.03
CA LEU A 166 60.39 27.57 -28.18
C LEU A 166 60.66 28.38 -29.48
N VAL A 167 59.86 29.41 -29.77
CA VAL A 167 60.09 30.30 -30.94
C VAL A 167 61.39 31.11 -30.81
N GLY A 168 61.84 31.41 -29.59
CA GLY A 168 63.13 32.03 -29.33
C GLY A 168 64.34 31.14 -29.64
N THR A 169 64.20 29.81 -29.55
CA THR A 169 65.30 28.87 -29.81
C THR A 169 65.48 28.55 -31.30
N GLU A 170 64.43 28.60 -32.12
CA GLU A 170 64.53 28.43 -33.57
C GLU A 170 65.28 29.59 -34.27
N ASN A 171 65.28 30.79 -33.67
CA ASN A 171 65.96 31.97 -34.24
C ASN A 171 67.47 32.08 -33.91
N THR A 172 68.06 31.09 -33.24
CA THR A 172 69.48 31.14 -32.82
C THR A 172 70.33 29.96 -33.35
N VAL A 173 69.85 29.19 -34.34
CA VAL A 173 70.63 28.13 -35.00
C VAL A 173 70.63 28.31 -36.52
N HIS A 174 71.21 29.42 -36.99
CA HIS A 174 71.65 29.56 -38.38
C HIS A 174 73.01 30.28 -38.51
N SER A 175 73.97 29.92 -37.67
CA SER A 175 75.39 30.19 -37.90
C SER A 175 76.32 29.10 -37.36
N HIS A 176 76.93 28.39 -38.32
CA HIS A 176 78.22 27.66 -38.24
C HIS A 176 78.28 26.21 -37.71
N THR A 177 78.15 25.28 -38.67
CA THR A 177 79.26 24.41 -39.17
C THR A 177 79.82 23.24 -38.31
N GLN A 178 79.82 22.05 -38.93
CA GLN A 178 80.67 20.84 -38.73
C GLN A 178 80.39 19.82 -37.57
N LEU A 179 79.83 18.68 -37.98
CA LEU A 179 80.21 17.25 -37.76
C LEU A 179 81.57 16.94 -37.05
N PRO A 180 81.82 15.71 -36.50
CA PRO A 180 80.91 14.57 -36.16
C PRO A 180 81.31 13.66 -34.92
N VAL A 181 80.60 12.52 -34.79
CA VAL A 181 80.93 11.18 -34.18
C VAL A 181 80.95 10.92 -32.65
N SER A 182 80.51 9.68 -32.35
CA SER A 182 80.88 8.80 -31.21
C SER A 182 80.29 9.11 -29.82
N GLU A 183 79.99 8.16 -28.94
CA GLU A 183 79.64 6.72 -28.97
C GLU A 183 79.56 6.30 -27.49
N SER A 184 78.51 5.56 -27.11
CA SER A 184 78.58 4.45 -26.13
C SER A 184 78.76 4.70 -24.61
N GLN A 185 78.29 3.68 -23.86
CA GLN A 185 78.49 3.35 -22.43
C GLN A 185 77.63 4.15 -21.42
N GLU A 186 76.56 3.58 -20.86
CA GLU A 186 76.48 2.51 -19.84
C GLU A 186 77.06 2.88 -18.47
N LEU A 187 76.21 2.91 -17.42
CA LEU A 187 76.22 1.95 -16.28
C LEU A 187 75.23 2.35 -15.16
N LYS A 188 74.30 1.42 -14.85
CA LYS A 188 73.91 0.88 -13.52
C LYS A 188 73.90 1.82 -12.28
N ASN A 189 72.94 1.73 -11.34
CA ASN A 189 72.13 0.57 -10.93
C ASN A 189 70.96 0.95 -9.99
N ASN A 190 69.91 0.12 -9.97
CA ASN A 190 68.97 -0.17 -8.85
C ASN A 190 68.04 0.97 -8.34
N GLN A 191 66.80 0.70 -7.86
CA GLN A 191 66.21 -0.58 -7.42
C GLN A 191 64.64 -0.57 -7.47
N THR A 192 64.03 -1.73 -7.80
CA THR A 192 62.66 -2.21 -7.45
C THR A 192 61.42 -1.35 -7.85
N ILE A 193 60.55 -1.79 -8.79
CA ILE A 193 59.46 -2.83 -8.68
C ILE A 193 58.21 -2.28 -7.94
N SER A 194 56.97 -2.34 -8.45
CA SER A 194 56.37 -2.97 -9.66
C SER A 194 55.05 -2.26 -10.05
N GLU A 195 54.70 -2.09 -11.34
CA GLU A 195 53.76 -2.91 -12.17
C GLU A 195 52.27 -2.89 -11.71
N THR A 196 51.21 -2.83 -12.55
CA THR A 196 51.04 -2.70 -14.02
C THR A 196 49.56 -2.39 -14.38
N VAL A 197 49.31 -1.80 -15.57
CA VAL A 197 48.16 -2.01 -16.50
C VAL A 197 46.71 -1.84 -15.95
N ILE A 198 45.88 -0.84 -16.31
CA ILE A 198 45.42 -0.24 -17.60
C ILE A 198 44.18 -0.93 -18.23
N SER A 199 43.29 -0.09 -18.80
CA SER A 199 42.10 -0.30 -19.67
C SER A 199 40.74 -0.14 -18.95
N GLU A 200 40.02 0.99 -18.99
CA GLU A 200 39.47 1.85 -20.08
C GLU A 200 38.07 1.44 -20.62
N GLN A 201 37.29 2.46 -21.05
CA GLN A 201 36.11 2.52 -21.97
C GLN A 201 34.74 2.86 -21.30
N ILE A 202 34.09 4.04 -21.54
CA ILE A 202 33.25 4.54 -22.70
C ILE A 202 31.73 4.18 -22.51
N ILE A 203 30.69 5.03 -22.67
CA ILE A 203 30.49 6.32 -23.41
C ILE A 203 29.26 7.21 -22.96
N GLN A 204 29.34 8.56 -23.10
CA GLN A 204 28.37 9.60 -23.58
C GLN A 204 26.84 9.78 -23.17
N ASN A 205 26.44 11.09 -23.08
CA ASN A 205 25.21 11.77 -23.64
C ASN A 205 23.77 11.49 -23.07
N THR A 206 22.71 12.33 -23.17
CA THR A 206 22.50 13.78 -23.50
C THR A 206 21.05 14.27 -23.17
N ALA A 207 20.92 15.44 -22.52
CA ALA A 207 19.89 16.52 -22.56
C ALA A 207 18.32 16.36 -22.48
N ASN A 208 17.72 17.45 -21.95
CA ASN A 208 16.42 18.10 -22.27
C ASN A 208 15.08 17.69 -21.58
N ASN A 209 14.53 18.67 -20.83
CA ASN A 209 13.21 19.33 -20.97
C ASN A 209 11.88 18.52 -20.82
N SER A 210 10.75 19.07 -20.36
CA SER A 210 10.38 20.36 -19.73
C SER A 210 8.91 20.33 -19.27
N GLU A 211 8.57 21.09 -18.22
CA GLU A 211 7.21 21.63 -17.88
C GLU A 211 6.08 20.62 -17.53
N ASN A 212 5.30 20.74 -16.44
CA ASN A 212 4.36 21.81 -16.00
C ASN A 212 3.22 22.08 -17.01
N ASN A 213 1.96 22.31 -16.64
CA ASN A 213 1.31 22.49 -15.33
C ASN A 213 -0.24 22.42 -15.45
N ASN A 214 -0.93 22.20 -14.32
CA ASN A 214 -2.31 22.67 -13.98
C ASN A 214 -3.50 22.13 -14.83
N PHE A 215 -4.62 21.75 -14.24
CA PHE A 215 -5.49 22.67 -13.48
C PHE A 215 -6.34 22.02 -12.36
N GLN A 216 -6.95 22.89 -11.56
CA GLN A 216 -8.01 22.63 -10.57
C GLN A 216 -9.26 22.00 -11.27
N GLU A 217 -10.27 21.42 -10.60
CA GLU A 217 -11.04 21.99 -9.48
C GLU A 217 -11.98 20.93 -8.83
N TYR A 218 -12.41 21.15 -7.58
CA TYR A 218 -13.38 20.29 -6.87
C TYR A 218 -14.81 20.79 -7.09
N GLY A 219 -15.75 19.91 -7.42
CA GLY A 219 -17.19 20.24 -7.42
C GLY A 219 -18.12 19.07 -7.75
N ASP A 220 -18.89 18.64 -6.75
CA ASP A 220 -20.18 17.94 -6.80
C ASP A 220 -20.52 16.92 -7.92
N GLU A 221 -20.60 15.63 -7.55
CA GLU A 221 -21.55 14.72 -8.25
C GLU A 221 -22.07 13.53 -7.39
N GLU A 222 -22.58 13.80 -6.19
CA GLU A 222 -23.31 12.78 -5.41
C GLU A 222 -24.77 12.61 -5.88
N LYS A 223 -24.97 12.22 -7.15
CA LYS A 223 -26.32 11.89 -7.65
C LYS A 223 -26.45 10.93 -8.85
N GLN A 224 -25.47 10.05 -9.10
CA GLN A 224 -25.60 9.00 -10.14
C GLN A 224 -25.11 7.58 -9.77
N ARG A 225 -25.19 7.18 -8.49
CA ARG A 225 -25.00 5.76 -8.08
C ARG A 225 -26.32 4.97 -8.02
N ASN A 226 -26.85 4.62 -9.19
CA ASN A 226 -27.74 3.47 -9.40
C ASN A 226 -27.93 3.25 -10.91
N LEU A 227 -27.42 2.13 -11.44
CA LEU A 227 -27.35 1.68 -12.87
C LEU A 227 -25.95 1.73 -13.53
N GLN A 228 -24.91 1.28 -12.83
CA GLN A 228 -23.76 0.70 -13.54
C GLN A 228 -24.06 -0.78 -13.84
N THR A 229 -24.09 -1.13 -15.13
CA THR A 229 -23.93 -2.51 -15.58
C THR A 229 -22.48 -2.91 -15.36
N ASP A 230 -22.21 -3.80 -14.40
CA ASP A 230 -20.86 -4.30 -14.13
C ASP A 230 -20.22 -4.85 -15.42
N ASN A 231 -19.19 -4.19 -15.93
CA ASN A 231 -18.39 -4.66 -17.05
C ASN A 231 -17.51 -5.83 -16.60
N ILE A 232 -18.10 -7.03 -16.54
CA ILE A 232 -17.38 -8.28 -16.30
C ILE A 232 -16.16 -8.36 -17.25
N SER A 233 -16.32 -7.95 -18.51
CA SER A 233 -15.26 -7.94 -19.53
C SER A 233 -14.07 -7.00 -19.24
N SER A 234 -14.28 -5.85 -18.59
CA SER A 234 -13.16 -4.91 -18.30
C SER A 234 -12.29 -5.43 -17.16
N ASP A 235 -12.91 -5.96 -16.11
CA ASP A 235 -12.20 -6.53 -14.97
C ASP A 235 -11.38 -7.77 -15.40
N ILE A 236 -11.94 -8.60 -16.30
CA ILE A 236 -11.24 -9.77 -16.87
C ILE A 236 -9.97 -9.35 -17.61
N SER A 237 -10.04 -8.29 -18.41
CA SER A 237 -8.90 -7.83 -19.22
C SER A 237 -7.73 -7.40 -18.32
N GLN A 238 -8.03 -6.73 -17.20
CA GLN A 238 -7.03 -6.28 -16.21
C GLN A 238 -6.46 -7.42 -15.35
N ILE A 239 -7.28 -8.43 -15.03
CA ILE A 239 -6.82 -9.61 -14.28
C ILE A 239 -5.89 -10.45 -15.16
N THR A 240 -6.30 -10.74 -16.39
CA THR A 240 -5.52 -11.59 -17.31
C THR A 240 -4.13 -10.99 -17.62
N SER A 241 -4.03 -9.66 -17.76
CA SER A 241 -2.73 -8.98 -17.90
C SER A 241 -1.89 -9.04 -16.62
N SER A 242 -2.52 -8.98 -15.44
CA SER A 242 -1.82 -9.06 -14.16
C SER A 242 -1.21 -10.45 -13.91
N THR A 243 -1.97 -11.53 -14.12
CA THR A 243 -1.46 -12.91 -14.01
C THR A 243 -0.40 -13.20 -15.07
N ALA A 244 -0.63 -12.80 -16.32
CA ALA A 244 0.33 -13.00 -17.41
C ALA A 244 1.65 -12.27 -17.15
N ASN A 245 1.61 -11.03 -16.61
CA ASN A 245 2.82 -10.31 -16.20
C ASN A 245 3.57 -11.03 -15.07
N ILE A 246 2.87 -11.68 -14.13
CA ILE A 246 3.50 -12.49 -13.07
C ILE A 246 4.13 -13.75 -13.67
N GLU A 247 3.41 -14.53 -14.48
CA GLU A 247 3.95 -15.75 -15.10
C GLU A 247 5.10 -15.44 -16.08
N GLU A 248 5.01 -14.35 -16.85
CA GLU A 248 6.10 -13.90 -17.73
C GLU A 248 7.33 -13.44 -16.95
N ASN A 249 7.18 -12.67 -15.86
CA ASN A 249 8.34 -12.23 -15.08
C ASN A 249 8.95 -13.39 -14.28
N ILE A 250 8.13 -14.26 -13.70
CA ILE A 250 8.57 -15.51 -13.04
C ILE A 250 9.30 -16.45 -14.02
N SER A 251 8.99 -16.40 -15.32
CA SER A 251 9.64 -17.26 -16.33
C SER A 251 10.88 -16.66 -16.99
N LYS A 252 11.21 -15.37 -16.78
CA LYS A 252 12.30 -14.70 -17.48
C LYS A 252 13.71 -14.99 -16.95
N THR A 253 13.88 -15.38 -15.68
CA THR A 253 15.15 -15.91 -15.15
C THR A 253 14.94 -16.82 -13.93
N GLU A 254 15.76 -17.88 -13.76
CA GLU A 254 15.77 -18.66 -12.51
C GLU A 254 16.13 -17.77 -11.28
N LEU A 255 16.97 -16.75 -11.50
CA LEU A 255 17.37 -15.77 -10.48
C LEU A 255 16.20 -14.95 -9.88
N ASP A 256 15.14 -14.69 -10.66
CA ASP A 256 13.95 -13.93 -10.20
C ASP A 256 13.01 -14.79 -9.33
N LYS A 257 13.03 -16.12 -9.51
CA LYS A 257 12.23 -17.05 -8.69
C LYS A 257 12.76 -17.12 -7.27
N ASP A 258 14.07 -17.28 -7.11
CA ASP A 258 14.69 -17.36 -5.79
C ASP A 258 14.50 -16.06 -5.00
N HIS A 259 14.59 -14.89 -5.65
CA HIS A 259 14.22 -13.61 -5.02
C HIS A 259 12.73 -13.50 -4.68
N LEU A 260 11.80 -14.05 -5.47
CA LEU A 260 10.38 -14.03 -5.11
C LEU A 260 10.10 -14.91 -3.87
N TYR A 261 10.78 -16.05 -3.75
CA TYR A 261 10.67 -16.95 -2.58
C TYR A 261 11.30 -16.38 -1.30
N GLU A 262 12.14 -15.35 -1.40
CA GLU A 262 12.60 -14.54 -0.26
C GLU A 262 11.44 -13.77 0.41
N TYR A 263 10.39 -13.43 -0.36
CA TYR A 263 9.30 -12.55 0.07
C TYR A 263 7.94 -13.24 0.24
N VAL A 264 7.73 -14.41 -0.39
CA VAL A 264 6.46 -15.13 -0.44
C VAL A 264 6.70 -16.64 -0.29
N ASP A 265 5.98 -17.27 0.64
CA ASP A 265 6.00 -18.73 0.81
C ASP A 265 5.52 -19.46 -0.46
N LYS A 266 6.20 -20.58 -0.78
CA LYS A 266 5.97 -21.33 -2.02
C LYS A 266 4.58 -21.98 -2.09
N ASP A 267 4.10 -22.55 -0.99
CA ASP A 267 2.81 -23.25 -0.96
C ASP A 267 1.65 -22.23 -1.00
N LEU A 268 1.83 -21.06 -0.39
CA LEU A 268 0.91 -19.93 -0.54
C LEU A 268 0.87 -19.42 -1.98
N LEU A 269 2.04 -19.19 -2.60
CA LEU A 269 2.14 -18.73 -3.98
C LEU A 269 1.48 -19.71 -4.96
N GLU A 270 1.75 -21.01 -4.81
CA GLU A 270 1.10 -22.06 -5.62
C GLU A 270 -0.43 -22.07 -5.40
N THR A 271 -0.90 -21.92 -4.17
CA THR A 271 -2.34 -21.82 -3.86
C THR A 271 -3.00 -20.63 -4.57
N TYR A 272 -2.35 -19.47 -4.57
CA TYR A 272 -2.84 -18.27 -5.26
C TYR A 272 -2.82 -18.43 -6.78
N MET A 273 -1.71 -18.89 -7.38
CA MET A 273 -1.60 -19.09 -8.83
C MET A 273 -2.60 -20.13 -9.35
N ASN A 274 -2.80 -21.23 -8.61
CA ASN A 274 -3.84 -22.21 -8.94
C ASN A 274 -5.25 -21.61 -8.89
N SER A 275 -5.52 -20.71 -7.94
CA SER A 275 -6.80 -19.99 -7.86
C SER A 275 -7.00 -18.99 -9.00
N GLN A 276 -5.97 -18.23 -9.40
CA GLN A 276 -6.01 -17.36 -10.58
C GLN A 276 -6.31 -18.16 -11.85
N LYS A 277 -5.57 -19.26 -12.06
CA LYS A 277 -5.73 -20.14 -13.21
C LYS A 277 -7.12 -20.80 -13.28
N PHE A 278 -7.66 -21.23 -12.14
CA PHE A 278 -9.04 -21.72 -12.06
C PHE A 278 -10.05 -20.64 -12.46
N PHE A 279 -9.90 -19.42 -11.93
CA PHE A 279 -10.76 -18.29 -12.24
C PHE A 279 -10.74 -17.93 -13.73
N GLU A 280 -9.55 -17.79 -14.31
CA GLU A 280 -9.37 -17.49 -15.73
C GLU A 280 -9.98 -18.56 -16.63
N ASN A 281 -9.79 -19.85 -16.32
CA ASN A 281 -10.38 -20.93 -17.09
C ASN A 281 -11.93 -20.92 -17.01
N HIS A 282 -12.49 -20.65 -15.83
CA HIS A 282 -13.94 -20.52 -15.66
C HIS A 282 -14.50 -19.30 -16.39
N VAL A 283 -13.76 -18.19 -16.42
CA VAL A 283 -14.10 -17.00 -17.20
C VAL A 283 -14.06 -17.29 -18.70
N LYS A 284 -12.97 -17.87 -19.22
CA LYS A 284 -12.78 -18.19 -20.65
C LYS A 284 -13.89 -19.10 -21.18
N MET A 285 -14.36 -20.06 -20.37
CA MET A 285 -15.54 -20.91 -20.66
C MET A 285 -16.84 -20.11 -20.85
N LEU A 286 -16.95 -18.92 -20.26
CA LEU A 286 -18.13 -18.05 -20.35
C LEU A 286 -18.04 -17.01 -21.48
N ASP A 287 -16.90 -16.80 -22.13
CA ASP A 287 -16.68 -15.66 -23.05
C ASP A 287 -17.69 -15.61 -24.21
N GLU A 288 -17.89 -16.69 -24.96
CA GLU A 288 -18.90 -16.75 -26.03
C GLU A 288 -20.32 -16.46 -25.50
N PHE A 289 -20.62 -16.98 -24.30
CA PHE A 289 -21.91 -16.78 -23.63
C PHE A 289 -22.10 -15.34 -23.13
N LEU A 290 -21.03 -14.64 -22.75
CA LEU A 290 -21.00 -13.24 -22.33
C LEU A 290 -21.08 -12.27 -23.51
N LEU A 291 -20.40 -12.58 -24.62
CA LEU A 291 -20.38 -11.77 -25.84
C LEU A 291 -21.68 -11.89 -26.64
N SER A 292 -22.35 -13.04 -26.61
CA SER A 292 -23.60 -13.25 -27.34
C SER A 292 -24.71 -12.28 -26.91
N ALA A 293 -25.33 -11.65 -27.92
CA ALA A 293 -26.47 -10.75 -27.74
C ALA A 293 -27.75 -11.50 -27.37
N ALA A 294 -27.93 -12.74 -27.85
CA ALA A 294 -29.12 -13.54 -27.58
C ALA A 294 -29.28 -13.87 -26.08
N THR A 295 -28.17 -14.13 -25.40
CA THR A 295 -28.12 -14.43 -23.96
C THR A 295 -28.17 -13.16 -23.08
N LYS A 296 -28.06 -11.94 -23.64
CA LYS A 296 -27.99 -10.68 -22.87
C LYS A 296 -29.18 -10.48 -21.93
N LYS A 297 -30.40 -10.75 -22.39
CA LYS A 297 -31.63 -10.65 -21.56
C LYS A 297 -31.60 -11.64 -20.39
N PHE A 298 -31.20 -12.89 -20.66
CA PHE A 298 -31.08 -13.94 -19.65
C PHE A 298 -30.02 -13.58 -18.60
N ARG A 299 -28.82 -13.11 -19.02
CA ARG A 299 -27.75 -12.64 -18.12
C ARG A 299 -28.24 -11.55 -17.17
N PHE A 300 -28.97 -10.57 -17.70
CA PHE A 300 -29.53 -9.46 -16.91
C PHE A 300 -30.54 -9.94 -15.85
N GLU A 301 -31.51 -10.79 -16.21
CA GLU A 301 -32.48 -11.29 -15.24
C GLU A 301 -31.84 -12.21 -14.19
N CYS A 302 -30.80 -12.98 -14.56
CA CYS A 302 -30.01 -13.76 -13.60
C CYS A 302 -29.28 -12.85 -12.60
N GLN A 303 -28.59 -11.82 -13.09
CA GLN A 303 -27.89 -10.84 -12.24
C GLN A 303 -28.87 -10.10 -11.31
N LYS A 304 -30.07 -9.78 -11.78
CA LYS A 304 -31.15 -9.19 -10.96
C LYS A 304 -31.68 -10.18 -9.90
N ALA A 305 -31.92 -11.43 -10.27
CA ALA A 305 -32.35 -12.50 -9.36
C ALA A 305 -31.31 -12.82 -8.27
N ILE A 306 -30.03 -12.55 -8.52
CA ILE A 306 -28.93 -12.60 -7.55
C ILE A 306 -28.85 -11.31 -6.70
N ASN A 307 -28.80 -10.15 -7.35
CA ASN A 307 -28.53 -8.87 -6.69
C ASN A 307 -29.62 -8.50 -5.68
N ILE A 308 -30.89 -8.77 -5.98
CA ILE A 308 -32.01 -8.45 -5.09
C ILE A 308 -31.90 -9.19 -3.74
N PRO A 309 -31.83 -10.54 -3.67
CA PRO A 309 -31.68 -11.23 -2.39
C PRO A 309 -30.34 -10.94 -1.70
N VAL A 310 -29.21 -10.80 -2.42
CA VAL A 310 -27.91 -10.51 -1.79
C VAL A 310 -27.87 -9.13 -1.14
N ASN A 311 -28.36 -8.09 -1.83
CA ASN A 311 -28.47 -6.74 -1.25
C ASN A 311 -29.45 -6.68 -0.07
N ALA A 312 -30.38 -7.65 0.02
CA ALA A 312 -31.38 -7.76 1.08
C ALA A 312 -30.99 -8.74 2.19
N ILE A 313 -29.74 -9.21 2.29
CA ILE A 313 -29.29 -10.05 3.41
C ILE A 313 -29.24 -9.21 4.70
N SER A 314 -29.87 -9.70 5.77
CA SER A 314 -29.71 -9.12 7.11
C SER A 314 -30.02 -10.13 8.21
N GLY A 315 -29.34 -9.98 9.36
CA GLY A 315 -29.48 -10.84 10.54
C GLY A 315 -30.68 -10.52 11.44
N ILE A 316 -31.76 -9.93 10.91
CA ILE A 316 -32.89 -9.46 11.73
C ILE A 316 -33.71 -10.61 12.35
N ASN A 317 -33.85 -11.74 11.65
CA ASN A 317 -34.46 -12.98 12.14
C ASN A 317 -34.19 -14.15 11.18
N GLN A 318 -34.37 -15.37 11.68
CA GLN A 318 -34.20 -16.63 10.93
C GLN A 318 -34.99 -16.67 9.62
N GLN A 319 -36.28 -16.30 9.66
CA GLN A 319 -37.18 -16.44 8.51
C GLN A 319 -36.77 -15.51 7.35
N HIS A 320 -36.27 -14.32 7.67
CA HIS A 320 -35.73 -13.39 6.69
C HIS A 320 -34.46 -13.92 6.03
N LEU A 321 -33.53 -14.47 6.82
CA LEU A 321 -32.33 -15.11 6.30
C LEU A 321 -32.69 -16.33 5.43
N LYS A 322 -33.72 -17.09 5.85
CA LYS A 322 -34.26 -18.23 5.10
C LYS A 322 -34.79 -17.85 3.74
N ASP A 323 -35.60 -16.79 3.66
CA ASP A 323 -36.11 -16.27 2.39
C ASP A 323 -34.97 -15.90 1.42
N LYS A 324 -33.85 -15.32 1.89
CA LYS A 324 -32.72 -14.99 1.00
C LYS A 324 -31.94 -16.23 0.57
N TYR A 325 -31.66 -17.14 1.51
CA TYR A 325 -31.03 -18.42 1.20
C TYR A 325 -31.84 -19.22 0.17
N GLU A 326 -33.14 -19.42 0.42
CA GLU A 326 -34.01 -20.23 -0.45
C GLU A 326 -34.15 -19.62 -1.84
N ARG A 327 -34.22 -18.29 -1.99
CA ARG A 327 -34.23 -17.65 -3.31
C ARG A 327 -32.95 -17.93 -4.09
N LEU A 328 -31.79 -17.82 -3.45
CA LEU A 328 -30.49 -18.08 -4.08
C LEU A 328 -30.31 -19.57 -4.40
N TYR A 329 -30.64 -20.45 -3.46
CA TYR A 329 -30.56 -21.90 -3.64
C TYR A 329 -31.49 -22.41 -4.75
N ASN A 330 -32.76 -21.98 -4.77
CA ASN A 330 -33.69 -22.39 -5.81
C ASN A 330 -33.31 -21.81 -7.19
N LEU A 331 -32.66 -20.65 -7.25
CA LEU A 331 -32.07 -20.14 -8.50
C LEU A 331 -30.93 -21.02 -8.98
N LEU A 332 -29.94 -21.34 -8.13
CA LEU A 332 -28.81 -22.19 -8.50
C LEU A 332 -29.22 -23.63 -8.87
N MET A 333 -30.35 -24.10 -8.34
CA MET A 333 -30.96 -25.40 -8.67
C MET A 333 -31.87 -25.36 -9.91
N GLY A 334 -32.09 -24.20 -10.54
CA GLY A 334 -33.02 -24.05 -11.67
C GLY A 334 -34.50 -24.26 -11.34
N LYS A 335 -34.88 -24.08 -10.06
CA LYS A 335 -36.25 -24.26 -9.55
C LYS A 335 -37.04 -22.94 -9.48
N SER A 336 -36.40 -21.82 -9.75
CA SER A 336 -37.03 -20.49 -9.84
C SER A 336 -36.70 -19.82 -11.16
N TRP A 337 -37.48 -18.81 -11.53
CA TRP A 337 -37.19 -17.98 -12.69
C TRP A 337 -36.11 -16.91 -12.37
N PRO A 338 -35.14 -16.65 -13.27
CA PRO A 338 -34.89 -17.35 -14.53
C PRO A 338 -34.29 -18.75 -14.31
N ASP A 339 -34.70 -19.72 -15.12
CA ASP A 339 -34.17 -21.09 -15.04
C ASP A 339 -32.73 -21.13 -15.55
N VAL A 340 -31.79 -21.39 -14.65
CA VAL A 340 -30.35 -21.42 -14.98
C VAL A 340 -29.95 -22.54 -15.94
N ASN A 341 -30.82 -23.52 -16.17
CA ASN A 341 -30.61 -24.59 -17.14
C ASN A 341 -31.05 -24.21 -18.57
N GLN A 342 -31.62 -23.02 -18.79
CA GLN A 342 -31.99 -22.53 -20.12
C GLN A 342 -30.79 -22.48 -21.10
N TYR A 343 -29.58 -22.30 -20.57
CA TYR A 343 -28.32 -22.33 -21.32
C TYR A 343 -27.30 -23.21 -20.59
N PRO A 344 -26.44 -23.98 -21.28
CA PRO A 344 -25.42 -24.83 -20.65
C PRO A 344 -24.51 -24.07 -19.66
N GLN A 345 -24.17 -22.83 -19.99
CA GLN A 345 -23.34 -21.94 -19.17
C GLN A 345 -24.11 -21.24 -18.03
N GLY A 346 -25.44 -21.33 -17.98
CA GLY A 346 -26.28 -20.49 -17.13
C GLY A 346 -26.03 -20.69 -15.63
N ALA A 347 -25.91 -21.94 -15.18
CA ALA A 347 -25.57 -22.25 -13.78
C ALA A 347 -24.16 -21.76 -13.40
N ALA A 348 -23.16 -21.98 -14.26
CA ALA A 348 -21.78 -21.54 -14.06
C ALA A 348 -21.65 -20.00 -14.02
N PHE A 349 -22.41 -19.31 -14.88
CA PHE A 349 -22.56 -17.86 -14.86
C PHE A 349 -23.19 -17.38 -13.55
N CYS A 350 -24.33 -17.94 -13.13
CA CYS A 350 -25.00 -17.55 -11.90
C CYS A 350 -24.12 -17.72 -10.65
N LYS A 351 -23.39 -18.83 -10.53
CA LYS A 351 -22.44 -19.04 -9.42
C LYS A 351 -21.31 -18.00 -9.41
N ASN A 352 -20.75 -17.69 -10.58
CA ASN A 352 -19.70 -16.67 -10.73
C ASN A 352 -20.21 -15.25 -10.34
N ILE A 353 -21.39 -14.85 -10.82
CA ILE A 353 -22.01 -13.56 -10.48
C ILE A 353 -22.39 -13.48 -9.00
N LEU A 354 -22.89 -14.57 -8.42
CA LEU A 354 -23.20 -14.64 -6.99
C LEU A 354 -21.94 -14.49 -6.13
N ALA A 355 -20.87 -15.20 -6.48
CA ALA A 355 -19.57 -15.11 -5.81
C ALA A 355 -19.02 -13.67 -5.86
N LYS A 356 -18.93 -13.07 -7.06
CA LYS A 356 -18.52 -11.67 -7.25
C LYS A 356 -19.38 -10.72 -6.40
N LYS A 357 -20.70 -10.87 -6.46
CA LYS A 357 -21.63 -9.96 -5.77
C LYS A 357 -21.51 -10.06 -4.25
N ILE A 358 -21.24 -11.24 -3.71
CA ILE A 358 -21.01 -11.46 -2.28
C ILE A 358 -19.67 -10.85 -1.84
N VAL A 359 -18.58 -11.05 -2.59
CA VAL A 359 -17.28 -10.43 -2.29
C VAL A 359 -17.38 -8.90 -2.32
N ASN A 360 -18.12 -8.33 -3.26
CA ASN A 360 -18.42 -6.90 -3.31
C ASN A 360 -19.21 -6.38 -2.08
N GLN A 361 -19.98 -7.22 -1.37
CA GLN A 361 -20.57 -6.84 -0.07
C GLN A 361 -19.50 -6.71 1.02
N GLY A 362 -18.44 -7.51 0.97
CA GLY A 362 -17.25 -7.35 1.81
C GLY A 362 -16.63 -5.97 1.63
N GLU A 363 -16.37 -5.58 0.38
CA GLU A 363 -15.77 -4.29 0.02
C GLU A 363 -16.60 -3.07 0.46
N THR A 364 -17.93 -3.16 0.40
CA THR A 364 -18.82 -1.98 0.49
C THR A 364 -19.66 -1.96 1.77
N LEU A 365 -20.41 -3.02 2.04
CA LEU A 365 -21.32 -3.11 3.17
C LEU A 365 -20.59 -3.49 4.46
N VAL A 366 -19.78 -4.55 4.44
CA VAL A 366 -19.07 -5.03 5.64
C VAL A 366 -17.99 -4.04 6.07
N SER A 367 -17.27 -3.45 5.13
CA SER A 367 -16.28 -2.38 5.40
C SER A 367 -16.86 -1.17 6.14
N SER A 368 -18.17 -0.92 6.03
CA SER A 368 -18.87 0.17 6.73
C SER A 368 -19.80 -0.31 7.85
N LYS A 369 -20.18 -1.60 7.87
CA LYS A 369 -21.05 -2.23 8.87
C LYS A 369 -20.55 -3.66 9.16
N PRO A 370 -19.46 -3.82 9.95
CA PRO A 370 -18.81 -5.12 10.18
C PRO A 370 -19.74 -6.27 10.59
N LYS A 371 -20.77 -5.98 11.41
CA LYS A 371 -21.78 -6.95 11.86
C LYS A 371 -22.54 -7.64 10.73
N MET A 372 -22.58 -7.06 9.53
CA MET A 372 -23.22 -7.66 8.36
C MET A 372 -22.44 -8.86 7.80
N ALA A 373 -21.19 -9.06 8.20
CA ALA A 373 -20.39 -10.22 7.79
C ALA A 373 -21.06 -11.55 8.16
N PHE A 374 -21.62 -11.66 9.37
CA PHE A 374 -22.19 -12.91 9.91
C PHE A 374 -23.41 -13.44 9.15
N PRO A 375 -24.47 -12.65 8.87
CA PRO A 375 -25.60 -13.14 8.05
C PRO A 375 -25.21 -13.43 6.60
N ILE A 376 -24.21 -12.74 6.03
CA ILE A 376 -23.70 -13.04 4.69
C ILE A 376 -22.92 -14.37 4.72
N ALA A 377 -22.03 -14.56 5.70
CA ALA A 377 -21.28 -15.80 5.91
C ALA A 377 -22.18 -17.03 6.16
N ALA A 378 -23.28 -16.88 6.90
CA ALA A 378 -24.28 -17.92 7.09
C ALA A 378 -24.91 -18.41 5.78
N ILE A 379 -25.18 -17.49 4.83
CA ILE A 379 -25.67 -17.85 3.49
C ILE A 379 -24.56 -18.46 2.64
N ILE A 380 -23.32 -17.95 2.72
CA ILE A 380 -22.17 -18.55 2.04
C ILE A 380 -21.97 -20.02 2.44
N VAL A 381 -21.85 -20.31 3.73
CA VAL A 381 -21.58 -21.68 4.23
C VAL A 381 -22.75 -22.63 3.97
N ALA A 382 -23.98 -22.09 3.94
CA ALA A 382 -25.15 -22.83 3.54
C ALA A 382 -25.14 -23.22 2.05
N LEU A 383 -24.79 -22.29 1.15
CA LEU A 383 -24.74 -22.54 -0.30
C LEU A 383 -23.52 -23.37 -0.71
N TRP A 384 -22.33 -23.10 -0.16
CA TRP A 384 -21.09 -23.82 -0.44
C TRP A 384 -21.21 -25.31 -0.11
N ASN A 385 -21.92 -25.65 0.97
CA ASN A 385 -22.16 -27.04 1.34
C ASN A 385 -22.98 -27.83 0.31
N ASP A 386 -23.79 -27.16 -0.50
CA ASP A 386 -24.64 -27.76 -1.53
C ASP A 386 -24.09 -27.53 -2.95
N HIS A 387 -23.12 -26.59 -3.11
CA HIS A 387 -22.41 -26.24 -4.34
C HIS A 387 -20.92 -25.95 -4.07
N SER A 388 -20.06 -26.96 -4.18
CA SER A 388 -18.61 -26.80 -3.91
C SER A 388 -17.94 -25.80 -4.85
N ASP A 389 -18.27 -25.88 -6.14
CA ASP A 389 -17.76 -25.02 -7.22
C ASP A 389 -18.10 -23.53 -7.03
N PHE A 390 -19.24 -23.21 -6.39
CA PHE A 390 -19.54 -21.84 -5.97
C PHE A 390 -18.54 -21.33 -4.92
N GLY A 391 -18.08 -22.20 -4.02
CA GLY A 391 -17.07 -21.87 -3.01
C GLY A 391 -15.68 -21.64 -3.59
N ASP A 392 -15.28 -22.47 -4.54
CA ASP A 392 -14.00 -22.31 -5.27
C ASP A 392 -13.96 -20.98 -6.06
N LEU A 393 -15.10 -20.63 -6.68
CA LEU A 393 -15.30 -19.32 -7.30
C LEU A 393 -15.28 -18.18 -6.27
N LEU A 394 -15.91 -18.35 -5.10
CA LEU A 394 -15.93 -17.35 -4.04
C LEU A 394 -14.53 -17.06 -3.50
N LEU A 395 -13.74 -18.10 -3.22
CA LEU A 395 -12.34 -17.96 -2.82
C LEU A 395 -11.54 -17.26 -3.91
N SER A 396 -11.72 -17.64 -5.17
CA SER A 396 -11.02 -16.98 -6.28
C SER A 396 -11.35 -15.48 -6.37
N HIS A 397 -12.63 -15.09 -6.23
CA HIS A 397 -12.99 -13.67 -6.15
C HIS A 397 -12.33 -12.96 -4.95
N PHE A 398 -12.27 -13.59 -3.77
CA PHE A 398 -11.55 -13.04 -2.62
C PHE A 398 -10.07 -12.84 -2.90
N HIS A 399 -9.39 -13.86 -3.48
CA HIS A 399 -7.97 -13.82 -3.79
C HIS A 399 -7.65 -12.72 -4.82
N ASN A 400 -8.56 -12.47 -5.78
CA ASN A 400 -8.40 -11.41 -6.79
C ASN A 400 -8.50 -10.00 -6.19
N VAL A 401 -9.49 -9.75 -5.31
CA VAL A 401 -9.68 -8.41 -4.73
C VAL A 401 -8.88 -8.15 -3.46
N CYS A 402 -8.38 -9.21 -2.80
CA CYS A 402 -7.61 -9.19 -1.57
C CYS A 402 -6.68 -10.42 -1.52
N PRO A 403 -5.51 -10.38 -2.18
CA PRO A 403 -4.53 -11.48 -2.18
C PRO A 403 -4.05 -11.86 -0.77
N PHE A 404 -4.19 -10.95 0.19
CA PHE A 404 -3.89 -11.15 1.60
C PHE A 404 -4.81 -12.16 2.31
N THR A 405 -5.86 -12.64 1.66
CA THR A 405 -6.63 -13.82 2.12
C THR A 405 -5.88 -15.15 1.90
N VAL A 406 -4.82 -15.16 1.09
CA VAL A 406 -3.82 -16.25 0.92
C VAL A 406 -2.47 -15.90 1.60
N PRO A 407 -2.50 -15.06 2.63
CA PRO A 407 -1.39 -14.21 3.11
C PRO A 407 -0.31 -13.75 2.11
N ILE A 408 -0.63 -13.53 0.83
CA ILE A 408 0.38 -13.08 -0.13
C ILE A 408 0.57 -11.58 -0.08
N PHE A 409 1.82 -11.17 0.14
CA PHE A 409 2.30 -9.81 0.02
C PHE A 409 3.38 -9.80 -1.07
N MET A 410 3.01 -9.59 -2.34
CA MET A 410 3.98 -9.57 -3.44
C MET A 410 4.93 -8.37 -3.30
N PRO A 411 6.24 -8.53 -3.51
CA PRO A 411 7.14 -7.39 -3.72
C PRO A 411 6.85 -6.74 -5.09
N LYS A 412 7.26 -5.48 -5.26
CA LYS A 412 7.26 -4.87 -6.59
C LYS A 412 8.43 -5.42 -7.40
N MET A 413 8.15 -6.00 -8.57
CA MET A 413 9.20 -6.57 -9.43
C MET A 413 9.96 -5.48 -10.20
N VAL A 414 11.21 -5.77 -10.57
CA VAL A 414 12.03 -4.89 -11.41
C VAL A 414 11.34 -4.72 -12.78
N GLY A 415 11.26 -3.47 -13.26
CA GLY A 415 10.55 -3.14 -14.51
C GLY A 415 9.02 -3.11 -14.42
N GLN A 416 8.40 -3.54 -13.32
CA GLN A 416 6.95 -3.44 -13.13
C GLN A 416 6.52 -1.97 -13.00
N SER A 417 5.42 -1.58 -13.64
CA SER A 417 4.84 -0.25 -13.44
C SER A 417 4.30 -0.10 -12.01
N ASN A 418 4.12 1.13 -11.54
CA ASN A 418 3.44 1.34 -10.26
C ASN A 418 1.97 0.90 -10.33
N GLU A 419 1.31 1.10 -11.47
CA GLU A 419 -0.10 0.78 -11.67
C GLU A 419 -0.36 -0.73 -11.62
N ASP A 420 0.45 -1.53 -12.33
CA ASP A 420 0.34 -2.99 -12.30
C ASP A 420 0.65 -3.55 -10.91
N TYR A 421 1.62 -2.98 -10.21
CA TYR A 421 1.95 -3.37 -8.84
C TYR A 421 0.81 -3.07 -7.85
N TYR A 422 0.22 -1.87 -7.92
CA TYR A 422 -0.88 -1.52 -7.04
C TYR A 422 -2.15 -2.33 -7.37
N LYS A 423 -2.47 -2.55 -8.65
CA LYS A 423 -3.55 -3.46 -9.07
C LYS A 423 -3.33 -4.89 -8.55
N LEU A 424 -2.11 -5.43 -8.65
CA LEU A 424 -1.73 -6.73 -8.08
C LEU A 424 -1.94 -6.78 -6.56
N MET A 425 -1.60 -5.71 -5.84
CA MET A 425 -1.86 -5.58 -4.40
C MET A 425 -3.36 -5.32 -4.08
N GLY A 426 -4.23 -5.34 -5.08
CA GLY A 426 -5.68 -5.18 -4.95
C GLY A 426 -6.16 -3.73 -4.87
N TYR A 427 -5.32 -2.73 -5.15
CA TYR A 427 -5.75 -1.32 -5.20
C TYR A 427 -6.64 -1.04 -6.41
N LYS A 428 -7.61 -0.15 -6.22
CA LYS A 428 -8.48 0.37 -7.27
C LYS A 428 -7.97 1.72 -7.79
N TYR A 429 -8.28 1.96 -9.06
CA TYR A 429 -8.04 3.19 -9.78
C TYR A 429 -9.38 3.78 -10.18
N ASP A 430 -9.56 5.08 -9.98
CA ASP A 430 -10.71 5.85 -10.46
C ASP A 430 -10.58 6.09 -12.00
N GLU A 431 -11.65 6.54 -12.68
CA GLU A 431 -11.69 6.65 -14.15
C GLU A 431 -10.69 7.67 -14.75
N ASP A 432 -10.20 8.59 -13.93
CA ASP A 432 -9.16 9.58 -14.23
C ASP A 432 -7.72 9.03 -14.10
N GLY A 433 -7.57 7.77 -13.68
CA GLY A 433 -6.27 7.15 -13.37
C GLY A 433 -5.75 7.46 -11.96
N THR A 434 -6.55 8.08 -11.08
CA THR A 434 -6.17 8.32 -9.69
C THR A 434 -6.25 7.03 -8.88
N ILE A 435 -5.17 6.65 -8.19
CA ILE A 435 -5.15 5.53 -7.24
C ILE A 435 -6.00 5.84 -6.00
N GLU A 436 -6.76 4.85 -5.50
CA GLU A 436 -7.53 5.03 -4.28
C GLU A 436 -6.63 5.35 -3.06
N LYS A 437 -7.12 6.22 -2.17
CA LYS A 437 -6.40 6.60 -0.95
C LYS A 437 -6.19 5.41 -0.02
N HIS A 438 -5.02 5.30 0.60
CA HIS A 438 -4.63 4.17 1.46
C HIS A 438 -5.65 3.87 2.57
N ASP A 439 -6.26 4.86 3.21
CA ASP A 439 -7.31 4.64 4.22
C ASP A 439 -8.58 3.98 3.64
N LYS A 440 -8.96 4.33 2.40
CA LYS A 440 -10.09 3.68 1.70
C LYS A 440 -9.74 2.24 1.38
N PHE A 441 -8.53 1.99 0.87
CA PHE A 441 -7.99 0.66 0.61
C PHE A 441 -8.01 -0.21 1.88
N LEU A 442 -7.41 0.26 2.99
CA LEU A 442 -7.38 -0.48 4.25
C LEU A 442 -8.78 -0.79 4.77
N LYS A 443 -9.72 0.17 4.70
CA LYS A 443 -11.12 -0.05 5.09
C LYS A 443 -11.80 -1.12 4.21
N ARG A 444 -11.52 -1.14 2.91
CA ARG A 444 -12.03 -2.13 1.95
C ARG A 444 -11.47 -3.53 2.22
N MET A 445 -10.15 -3.64 2.43
CA MET A 445 -9.48 -4.88 2.82
C MET A 445 -9.97 -5.39 4.17
N SER A 446 -10.21 -4.51 5.15
CA SER A 446 -10.79 -4.86 6.44
C SER A 446 -12.20 -5.46 6.30
N GLY A 447 -13.06 -4.87 5.46
CA GLY A 447 -14.39 -5.41 5.18
C GLY A 447 -14.37 -6.80 4.54
N LEU A 448 -13.46 -7.01 3.59
CA LEU A 448 -13.22 -8.31 2.95
C LEU A 448 -12.69 -9.34 3.96
N MET A 449 -11.71 -8.95 4.78
CA MET A 449 -11.06 -9.82 5.76
C MET A 449 -12.02 -10.25 6.87
N ARG A 450 -12.85 -9.33 7.37
CA ARG A 450 -13.90 -9.66 8.34
C ARG A 450 -14.93 -10.60 7.76
N LEU A 451 -15.33 -10.43 6.50
CA LEU A 451 -16.23 -11.38 5.82
C LEU A 451 -15.58 -12.76 5.69
N TYR A 452 -14.33 -12.83 5.24
CA TYR A 452 -13.56 -14.07 5.17
C TYR A 452 -13.46 -14.77 6.54
N ALA A 453 -13.06 -14.05 7.59
CA ALA A 453 -12.97 -14.57 8.94
C ALA A 453 -14.34 -15.06 9.47
N SER A 454 -15.43 -14.32 9.20
CA SER A 454 -16.79 -14.74 9.55
C SER A 454 -17.19 -16.05 8.86
N ILE A 455 -16.76 -16.29 7.61
CA ILE A 455 -16.97 -17.59 6.94
C ILE A 455 -16.29 -18.69 7.75
N THR A 456 -15.04 -18.52 8.20
CA THR A 456 -14.31 -19.59 8.91
C THR A 456 -14.94 -20.03 10.23
N ILE A 457 -15.59 -19.12 10.95
CA ILE A 457 -16.21 -19.42 12.25
C ILE A 457 -17.71 -19.71 12.17
N THR A 458 -18.32 -19.57 10.99
CA THR A 458 -19.76 -19.81 10.81
C THR A 458 -20.10 -21.27 11.06
N ILE A 459 -21.03 -21.50 11.98
CA ILE A 459 -21.63 -22.80 12.25
C ILE A 459 -22.77 -23.02 11.25
N GLN A 460 -22.97 -24.27 10.82
CA GLN A 460 -24.00 -24.63 9.87
C GLN A 460 -25.41 -24.61 10.49
N ARG A 461 -26.43 -24.35 9.66
CA ARG A 461 -27.85 -24.34 10.03
C ARG A 461 -28.31 -25.63 10.72
N LYS A 462 -29.29 -25.48 11.62
CA LYS A 462 -29.86 -26.56 12.43
C LYS A 462 -30.36 -27.72 11.57
N GLY A 463 -29.97 -28.93 11.96
CA GLY A 463 -30.36 -30.18 11.28
C GLY A 463 -29.51 -30.59 10.08
N ILE A 464 -28.49 -29.81 9.69
CA ILE A 464 -27.50 -30.24 8.70
C ILE A 464 -26.26 -30.78 9.41
N THR A 465 -25.82 -31.98 9.01
CA THR A 465 -24.65 -32.66 9.57
C THR A 465 -23.34 -32.36 8.83
N LYS A 466 -23.40 -31.74 7.65
CA LYS A 466 -22.22 -31.29 6.91
C LYS A 466 -21.49 -30.20 7.70
N THR A 467 -20.17 -30.32 7.83
CA THR A 467 -19.31 -29.31 8.45
C THR A 467 -19.21 -28.05 7.59
N ASN A 468 -18.64 -26.97 8.14
CA ASN A 468 -18.28 -25.81 7.34
C ASN A 468 -17.15 -26.20 6.33
N PRO A 469 -17.33 -26.02 5.00
CA PRO A 469 -16.32 -26.40 4.00
C PRO A 469 -15.02 -25.62 4.16
N HIS A 470 -15.11 -24.37 4.65
CA HIS A 470 -13.98 -23.47 4.86
C HIS A 470 -13.81 -23.11 6.35
N GLY A 471 -13.97 -24.10 7.23
CA GLY A 471 -14.03 -23.91 8.68
C GLY A 471 -12.75 -23.36 9.37
N LEU A 472 -12.82 -23.31 10.70
CA LEU A 472 -11.88 -22.65 11.61
C LEU A 472 -10.40 -22.98 11.38
N GLN A 473 -10.09 -24.17 10.87
CA GLN A 473 -8.73 -24.56 10.50
C GLN A 473 -8.08 -23.59 9.50
N ASN A 474 -8.86 -22.92 8.65
CA ASN A 474 -8.35 -21.95 7.69
C ASN A 474 -7.99 -20.62 8.35
N ALA A 475 -8.68 -20.19 9.41
CA ALA A 475 -8.25 -19.05 10.22
C ALA A 475 -6.95 -19.34 10.97
N TRP A 476 -6.80 -20.56 11.51
CA TRP A 476 -5.53 -20.99 12.10
C TRP A 476 -4.39 -21.00 11.07
N ARG A 477 -4.61 -21.59 9.88
CA ARG A 477 -3.63 -21.61 8.78
C ARG A 477 -3.24 -20.20 8.34
N TRP A 478 -4.21 -19.30 8.18
CA TRP A 478 -3.98 -17.90 7.83
C TRP A 478 -3.08 -17.19 8.85
N LEU A 479 -3.38 -17.36 10.15
CA LEU A 479 -2.57 -16.78 11.23
C LEU A 479 -1.16 -17.38 11.31
N ALA A 480 -1.02 -18.70 11.16
CA ALA A 480 0.29 -19.34 11.15
C ALA A 480 1.12 -18.89 9.93
N ALA A 481 0.51 -18.82 8.75
CA ALA A 481 1.13 -18.39 7.52
C ALA A 481 1.63 -16.94 7.61
N ILE A 482 0.79 -15.99 8.05
CA ILE A 482 1.21 -14.59 8.14
C ILE A 482 2.32 -14.36 9.18
N LEU A 483 2.32 -15.10 10.30
CA LEU A 483 3.36 -14.99 11.34
C LEU A 483 4.71 -15.61 10.93
N ASN A 484 4.74 -16.42 9.87
CA ASN A 484 5.96 -16.97 9.29
C ASN A 484 6.60 -16.03 8.24
N ILE A 485 5.90 -14.98 7.79
CA ILE A 485 6.41 -14.00 6.82
C ILE A 485 7.13 -12.89 7.59
N GLU A 486 8.35 -12.51 7.19
CA GLU A 486 9.04 -11.43 7.89
C GLU A 486 8.35 -10.07 7.62
N PRO A 487 8.04 -9.26 8.66
CA PRO A 487 7.42 -7.96 8.48
C PRO A 487 8.24 -7.02 7.59
N ARG A 488 7.57 -6.36 6.65
CA ARG A 488 8.18 -5.35 5.77
C ARG A 488 7.46 -4.02 5.85
N LYS A 489 8.20 -2.92 5.68
CA LYS A 489 7.74 -1.54 5.88
C LYS A 489 6.53 -1.20 5.01
N GLU A 490 6.51 -1.68 3.77
CA GLU A 490 5.53 -1.37 2.73
C GLU A 490 4.16 -1.97 3.01
N VAL A 491 4.12 -3.05 3.80
CA VAL A 491 2.89 -3.83 4.08
C VAL A 491 2.54 -3.92 5.56
N SER A 492 3.33 -3.28 6.44
CA SER A 492 3.14 -3.32 7.90
C SER A 492 1.72 -2.91 8.33
N ASP A 493 1.18 -1.83 7.76
CA ASP A 493 -0.16 -1.32 8.10
C ASP A 493 -1.29 -2.23 7.60
N ILE A 494 -1.07 -2.89 6.44
CA ILE A 494 -1.97 -3.88 5.86
C ILE A 494 -1.98 -5.12 6.77
N CYS A 495 -0.80 -5.67 7.06
CA CYS A 495 -0.62 -6.83 7.94
C CYS A 495 -1.23 -6.59 9.33
N ALA A 496 -0.99 -5.43 9.95
CA ALA A 496 -1.53 -5.06 11.25
C ALA A 496 -3.08 -4.97 11.24
N THR A 497 -3.64 -4.38 10.19
CA THR A 497 -5.10 -4.28 10.01
C THR A 497 -5.73 -5.67 9.89
N LEU A 498 -5.18 -6.52 9.02
CA LEU A 498 -5.73 -7.86 8.75
C LEU A 498 -5.56 -8.82 9.93
N LEU A 499 -4.44 -8.75 10.66
CA LEU A 499 -4.24 -9.47 11.92
C LEU A 499 -5.31 -9.10 12.94
N LEU A 500 -5.54 -7.79 13.15
CA LEU A 500 -6.57 -7.32 14.07
C LEU A 500 -7.97 -7.79 13.64
N ASP A 501 -8.31 -7.68 12.34
CA ASP A 501 -9.61 -8.11 11.82
C ASP A 501 -9.85 -9.63 11.98
N MET A 502 -8.82 -10.45 11.73
CA MET A 502 -8.89 -11.90 11.96
C MET A 502 -9.07 -12.21 13.46
N LEU A 503 -8.35 -11.52 14.34
CA LEU A 503 -8.40 -11.77 15.78
C LEU A 503 -9.69 -11.27 16.43
N GLU A 504 -10.22 -10.11 16.02
CA GLU A 504 -11.51 -9.61 16.50
C GLU A 504 -12.66 -10.53 16.09
N VAL A 505 -12.62 -11.09 14.87
CA VAL A 505 -13.69 -11.99 14.38
C VAL A 505 -13.49 -13.42 14.86
N ALA A 506 -12.35 -14.06 14.55
CA ALA A 506 -12.15 -15.48 14.82
C ALA A 506 -11.50 -15.79 16.18
N GLY A 507 -10.92 -14.81 16.87
CA GLY A 507 -10.09 -15.03 18.05
C GLY A 507 -10.79 -15.73 19.22
N ASN A 508 -12.07 -15.42 19.49
CA ASN A 508 -12.84 -16.13 20.52
C ASN A 508 -13.04 -17.63 20.19
N THR A 509 -13.35 -17.93 18.93
CA THR A 509 -13.55 -19.31 18.46
C THR A 509 -12.24 -20.08 18.44
N LEU A 510 -11.13 -19.45 18.00
CA LEU A 510 -9.78 -20.01 18.04
C LEU A 510 -9.29 -20.27 19.47
N TRP A 511 -9.56 -19.34 20.41
CA TRP A 511 -9.24 -19.51 21.83
C TRP A 511 -10.01 -20.67 22.45
N THR A 512 -11.28 -20.85 22.06
CA THR A 512 -12.12 -21.95 22.56
C THR A 512 -11.69 -23.31 21.98
N ALA A 513 -11.35 -23.37 20.69
CA ALA A 513 -10.96 -24.61 20.01
C ALA A 513 -9.52 -25.05 20.30
N TYR A 514 -8.59 -24.11 20.43
CA TYR A 514 -7.15 -24.38 20.54
C TYR A 514 -6.48 -23.69 21.74
N PRO A 515 -7.06 -23.72 22.96
CA PRO A 515 -6.73 -22.79 24.05
C PRO A 515 -5.24 -22.68 24.37
N LYS A 516 -4.51 -23.80 24.43
CA LYS A 516 -3.07 -23.79 24.71
C LYS A 516 -2.21 -23.33 23.52
N GLN A 517 -2.57 -23.71 22.29
CA GLN A 517 -1.74 -23.40 21.11
C GLN A 517 -2.02 -22.00 20.59
N PHE A 518 -3.27 -21.54 20.64
CA PHE A 518 -3.64 -20.18 20.28
C PHE A 518 -3.09 -19.15 21.28
N HIS A 519 -3.07 -19.48 22.58
CA HIS A 519 -2.41 -18.61 23.56
C HIS A 519 -0.90 -18.46 23.28
N LYS A 520 -0.20 -19.55 22.93
CA LYS A 520 1.20 -19.47 22.46
C LYS A 520 1.37 -18.62 21.20
N LEU A 521 0.45 -18.74 20.23
CA LEU A 521 0.46 -17.94 19.01
C LEU A 521 0.27 -16.44 19.31
N LEU A 522 -0.59 -16.09 20.27
CA LEU A 522 -0.77 -14.70 20.71
C LEU A 522 0.44 -14.16 21.48
N ILE A 523 1.12 -14.99 22.28
CA ILE A 523 2.40 -14.63 22.91
C ILE A 523 3.46 -14.37 21.83
N LEU A 524 3.64 -15.29 20.87
CA LEU A 524 4.56 -15.12 19.73
C LEU A 524 4.28 -13.82 18.95
N LEU A 525 3.00 -13.56 18.66
CA LEU A 525 2.58 -12.33 17.99
C LEU A 525 2.88 -11.09 18.85
N SER A 526 2.62 -11.10 20.16
CA SER A 526 2.82 -9.94 21.03
C SER A 526 4.28 -9.67 21.40
N GLU A 527 5.09 -10.71 21.60
CA GLU A 527 6.45 -10.60 22.17
C GLU A 527 7.55 -10.65 21.11
N GLU A 528 7.31 -11.30 19.96
CA GLU A 528 8.31 -11.40 18.88
C GLU A 528 7.87 -10.68 17.60
N TYR A 529 6.69 -11.01 17.06
CA TYR A 529 6.29 -10.54 15.73
C TYR A 529 5.92 -9.04 15.72
N TYR A 530 5.10 -8.58 16.67
CA TYR A 530 4.68 -7.19 16.77
C TYR A 530 5.86 -6.22 16.97
N PRO A 531 6.87 -6.50 17.81
CA PRO A 531 8.10 -5.71 17.85
C PRO A 531 8.82 -5.62 16.50
N ARG A 532 8.94 -6.71 15.73
CA ARG A 532 9.53 -6.66 14.37
C ARG A 532 8.70 -5.77 13.44
N MET A 533 7.38 -5.92 13.42
CA MET A 533 6.47 -5.03 12.67
C MET A 533 6.64 -3.56 13.06
N LYS A 534 6.73 -3.26 14.36
CA LYS A 534 6.89 -1.89 14.88
C LYS A 534 8.24 -1.27 14.51
N ASN A 535 9.29 -2.07 14.39
CA ASN A 535 10.62 -1.60 14.01
C ASN A 535 10.72 -1.26 12.51
N VAL A 536 10.00 -1.98 11.64
CA VAL A 536 9.99 -1.70 10.18
C VAL A 536 8.90 -0.71 9.77
N GLY A 537 7.79 -0.67 10.50
CA GLY A 537 6.63 0.17 10.22
C GLY A 537 6.79 1.63 10.63
N CYS A 538 5.77 2.45 10.34
CA CYS A 538 5.74 3.83 10.79
C CYS A 538 5.46 3.90 12.30
N ILE A 539 6.32 4.58 13.06
CA ILE A 539 6.15 4.77 14.51
C ILE A 539 4.84 5.51 14.78
N GLY A 540 3.96 4.91 15.59
CA GLY A 540 2.65 5.48 15.91
C GLY A 540 1.57 5.23 14.86
N SER A 541 1.80 4.37 13.86
CA SER A 541 0.77 3.98 12.88
C SER A 541 -0.50 3.44 13.55
N GLY A 542 -1.65 3.96 13.15
CA GLY A 542 -2.96 3.65 13.75
C GLY A 542 -3.34 2.16 13.73
N PRO A 543 -3.13 1.40 12.64
CA PRO A 543 -3.22 -0.07 12.63
C PRO A 543 -2.34 -0.76 13.70
N LEU A 544 -1.05 -0.41 13.80
CA LEU A 544 -0.13 -1.03 14.76
C LEU A 544 -0.54 -0.76 16.22
N VAL A 545 -0.94 0.47 16.54
CA VAL A 545 -1.38 0.84 17.90
C VAL A 545 -2.64 0.08 18.33
N ARG A 546 -3.60 -0.10 17.41
CA ARG A 546 -4.83 -0.87 17.71
C ARG A 546 -4.58 -2.37 17.90
N LEU A 547 -3.68 -2.95 17.10
CA LEU A 547 -3.27 -4.35 17.28
C LEU A 547 -2.58 -4.57 18.63
N ASP A 548 -1.68 -3.67 19.02
CA ASP A 548 -1.00 -3.68 20.32
C ASP A 548 -1.99 -3.60 21.50
N GLU A 549 -2.92 -2.65 21.43
CA GLU A 549 -4.00 -2.50 22.42
C GLU A 549 -4.86 -3.77 22.52
N PHE A 550 -5.23 -4.38 21.39
CA PHE A 550 -5.99 -5.63 21.37
C PHE A 550 -5.21 -6.78 22.03
N LEU A 551 -3.93 -6.94 21.70
CA LEU A 551 -3.08 -8.02 22.21
C LEU A 551 -2.88 -7.89 23.73
N ARG A 552 -2.50 -6.70 24.22
CA ARG A 552 -2.34 -6.44 25.66
C ARG A 552 -3.62 -6.70 26.43
N ASN A 553 -4.76 -6.22 25.92
CA ASN A 553 -6.06 -6.44 26.55
C ASN A 553 -6.43 -7.92 26.60
N SER A 554 -6.20 -8.66 25.52
CA SER A 554 -6.58 -10.08 25.40
C SER A 554 -5.70 -10.98 26.27
N LEU A 555 -4.39 -10.75 26.30
CA LEU A 555 -3.44 -11.49 27.12
C LEU A 555 -3.65 -11.20 28.61
N SER A 556 -3.83 -9.92 28.99
CA SER A 556 -4.09 -9.52 30.38
C SER A 556 -5.41 -10.09 30.93
N LYS A 557 -6.48 -10.10 30.12
CA LYS A 557 -7.78 -10.69 30.50
C LYS A 557 -7.84 -12.22 30.38
N GLY A 558 -6.82 -12.86 29.81
CA GLY A 558 -6.83 -14.30 29.51
C GLY A 558 -8.01 -14.76 28.65
N SER A 559 -8.57 -13.88 27.81
CA SER A 559 -9.75 -14.15 27.00
C SER A 559 -9.96 -13.11 25.89
N ILE A 560 -10.61 -13.53 24.81
CA ILE A 560 -11.11 -12.66 23.71
C ILE A 560 -12.64 -12.75 23.71
N PRO A 561 -13.38 -11.62 23.70
CA PRO A 561 -14.85 -11.63 23.64
C PRO A 561 -15.34 -12.17 22.30
N ALA A 562 -16.54 -12.77 22.28
CA ALA A 562 -17.19 -13.16 21.03
C ALA A 562 -17.44 -11.91 20.15
N PRO A 563 -17.28 -12.00 18.82
CA PRO A 563 -17.42 -10.85 17.94
C PRO A 563 -18.83 -10.27 17.94
N ASP A 564 -18.91 -8.95 17.97
CA ASP A 564 -20.18 -8.21 17.96
C ASP A 564 -20.93 -8.42 16.62
N GLY A 565 -22.16 -8.93 16.72
CA GLY A 565 -23.01 -9.28 15.58
C GLY A 565 -22.98 -10.76 15.18
N GLN A 566 -22.21 -11.63 15.86
CA GLN A 566 -22.26 -13.07 15.61
C GLN A 566 -23.68 -13.61 15.79
N LEU A 567 -24.13 -14.44 14.84
CA LEU A 567 -25.42 -15.10 14.96
C LEU A 567 -25.38 -16.14 16.11
N PRO A 568 -26.40 -16.16 17.00
CA PRO A 568 -26.51 -17.20 18.02
C PRO A 568 -26.53 -18.62 17.43
N PRO A 569 -26.03 -19.65 18.14
CA PRO A 569 -25.97 -21.02 17.61
C PRO A 569 -27.29 -21.61 17.11
N ASP A 570 -28.42 -21.24 17.71
CA ASP A 570 -29.77 -21.68 17.32
C ASP A 570 -30.49 -20.69 16.36
N PHE A 571 -29.80 -19.70 15.80
CA PHE A 571 -30.44 -18.67 14.96
C PHE A 571 -30.89 -19.18 13.58
N TRP A 572 -30.14 -20.11 12.98
CA TRP A 572 -30.25 -20.44 11.54
C TRP A 572 -30.75 -21.87 11.30
#